data_AF-A0A3Q3VQ79-F1
#
_entry.id   AF-A0A3Q3VQ79-F1
#
_cell.length_a   1.000
_cell.length_b   1.000
_cell.length_c   1.000
_cell.angle_alpha   90.00
_cell.angle_beta   90.00
_cell.angle_gamma   90.00
#
_symmetry.space_group_name_H-M   'P 1'
#
loop_
_entity.id
_entity.type
_entity.pdbx_description
1 polymer ?
#
loop_
_entity_poly.entity_id
_entity_poly.type
_entity_poly.pdbx_seq_one_letter_code
_entity_poly.pdbx_strand_id
1 'polypeptide(L)'
;MKNVTQRPTGLVSRQVGKRNRHQKKAVWIDCGVHAREWIGPAFCQWFVKEAISSYQHDSVMRRLLNQLNFYVMPVFNVDGYDFSWTTDRFWRKTRSKNHKFHCRGVDANRNWKVKWCDEGASSHPCDDTYCGPFPESEPEVKAVAKFLRRHRKRVKAYISIHAYAQMLLYPYSYKYSLHRSALISAAHNAVTALYSAYGVRYRYGPASTTLYVSSGSSIDWAYRNGIPYAFAFELRDTGHFGFLLPESLINPTCTETMRAVKAIANNTNLNSLSLYMRLSTLFSLFDKT
;
A
#
# COMPACT_ATOMS: atom_id res chain seq x y z
N MET A 1 21.15 -27.13 18.65
CA MET A 1 20.30 -25.92 18.49
C MET A 1 20.84 -25.12 17.31
N LYS A 2 20.22 -25.23 16.12
CA LYS A 2 20.64 -24.49 14.92
C LYS A 2 19.91 -23.14 14.92
N ASN A 3 20.60 -22.08 15.32
CA ASN A 3 20.04 -20.73 15.42
C ASN A 3 20.00 -20.03 14.06
N VAL A 4 18.77 -19.65 13.67
CA VAL A 4 18.36 -18.46 12.91
C VAL A 4 19.31 -18.02 11.79
N THR A 5 19.03 -18.49 10.56
CA THR A 5 19.49 -17.83 9.33
C THR A 5 19.08 -16.35 9.36
N GLN A 6 20.07 -15.46 9.43
CA GLN A 6 19.88 -14.05 9.10
C GLN A 6 19.28 -13.98 7.68
N ARG A 7 18.00 -13.60 7.61
CA ARG A 7 17.35 -13.34 6.32
C ARG A 7 17.96 -12.08 5.71
N PRO A 8 17.99 -11.95 4.38
CA PRO A 8 18.63 -10.81 3.72
C PRO A 8 18.10 -9.50 4.31
N THR A 9 18.98 -8.68 4.88
CA THR A 9 18.67 -7.35 5.43
C THR A 9 18.42 -6.29 4.35
N GLY A 10 18.14 -6.74 3.12
CA GLY A 10 17.92 -5.92 1.94
C GLY A 10 16.45 -5.82 1.58
N LEU A 11 16.06 -4.70 0.95
CA LEU A 11 14.73 -4.53 0.39
C LEU A 11 14.49 -5.57 -0.70
N VAL A 12 13.61 -6.55 -0.45
CA VAL A 12 13.14 -7.50 -1.47
C VAL A 12 11.86 -6.96 -2.08
N SER A 13 12.00 -6.26 -3.20
CA SER A 13 10.87 -5.83 -4.03
C SER A 13 11.06 -6.32 -5.46
N ARG A 14 10.00 -6.79 -6.10
CA ARG A 14 10.02 -7.19 -7.51
C ARG A 14 9.47 -6.07 -8.39
N GLN A 15 10.28 -5.65 -9.36
CA GLN A 15 9.81 -4.74 -10.40
C GLN A 15 9.07 -5.54 -11.49
N VAL A 16 7.84 -5.15 -11.81
CA VAL A 16 7.00 -5.73 -12.86
C VAL A 16 6.66 -4.64 -13.88
N GLY A 17 7.04 -4.85 -15.13
CA GLY A 17 6.84 -3.89 -16.22
C GLY A 17 7.72 -4.21 -17.43
N LYS A 18 7.28 -3.82 -18.64
CA LYS A 18 8.08 -4.04 -19.86
C LYS A 18 9.38 -3.22 -19.81
N ARG A 19 10.53 -3.82 -20.10
CA ARG A 19 11.81 -3.08 -20.22
C ARG A 19 11.68 -1.94 -21.24
N ASN A 20 12.15 -0.75 -20.90
CA ASN A 20 12.15 0.43 -21.76
C ASN A 20 13.43 1.25 -21.50
N ARG A 21 13.99 1.88 -22.55
CA ARG A 21 15.14 2.79 -22.46
C ARG A 21 14.83 4.07 -21.67
N HIS A 22 13.56 4.51 -21.63
CA HIS A 22 13.13 5.66 -20.82
C HIS A 22 12.60 5.22 -19.44
N GLN A 23 12.92 6.01 -18.41
CA GLN A 23 12.43 5.74 -17.04
C GLN A 23 10.92 6.01 -16.94
N LYS A 24 10.12 4.93 -16.86
CA LYS A 24 8.67 5.00 -16.67
C LYS A 24 8.29 5.55 -15.29
N LYS A 25 7.07 6.11 -15.21
CA LYS A 25 6.36 6.31 -13.93
C LYS A 25 6.20 4.96 -13.21
N ALA A 26 6.02 5.02 -11.90
CA ALA A 26 5.92 3.82 -11.09
C ALA A 26 4.76 3.84 -10.09
N VAL A 27 4.30 2.65 -9.75
CA VAL A 27 3.39 2.36 -8.64
C VAL A 27 4.16 1.52 -7.63
N TRP A 28 4.13 1.91 -6.37
CA TRP A 28 4.62 1.09 -5.27
C TRP A 28 3.45 0.36 -4.62
N ILE A 29 3.61 -0.96 -4.41
CA ILE A 29 2.65 -1.81 -3.70
C ILE A 29 3.44 -2.57 -2.63
N ASP A 30 3.06 -2.42 -1.36
CA ASP A 30 3.56 -3.25 -0.27
C ASP A 30 2.44 -3.98 0.44
N CYS A 31 2.78 -5.15 0.97
CA CYS A 31 1.88 -6.06 1.66
C CYS A 31 2.57 -6.60 2.92
N GLY A 32 1.78 -7.06 3.89
CA GLY A 32 2.31 -7.72 5.09
C GLY A 32 3.12 -6.79 5.99
N VAL A 33 2.68 -5.53 6.12
CA VAL A 33 3.22 -4.58 7.12
C VAL A 33 2.89 -5.07 8.52
N HIS A 34 1.65 -5.51 8.74
CA HIS A 34 1.26 -6.23 9.94
C HIS A 34 1.28 -7.73 9.67
N ALA A 35 1.93 -8.47 10.56
CA ALA A 35 2.26 -9.88 10.35
C ALA A 35 1.04 -10.81 10.20
N ARG A 36 0.00 -10.62 11.04
CA ARG A 36 -1.23 -11.44 11.04
C ARG A 36 -2.14 -11.29 9.83
N GLU A 37 -1.92 -10.30 8.96
CA GLU A 37 -2.80 -9.94 7.85
C GLU A 37 -2.45 -10.75 6.57
N TRP A 38 -2.58 -12.09 6.66
CA TRP A 38 -2.05 -13.03 5.66
C TRP A 38 -2.61 -12.87 4.25
N ILE A 39 -3.83 -12.33 4.10
CA ILE A 39 -4.41 -12.04 2.78
C ILE A 39 -3.63 -10.96 2.01
N GLY A 40 -2.90 -10.07 2.70
CA GLY A 40 -2.04 -9.06 2.07
C GLY A 40 -0.91 -9.70 1.25
N PRO A 41 0.01 -10.46 1.88
CA PRO A 41 1.04 -11.20 1.14
C PRO A 41 0.51 -12.14 0.07
N ALA A 42 -0.63 -12.79 0.29
CA ALA A 42 -1.29 -13.60 -0.73
C ALA A 42 -1.70 -12.75 -1.95
N PHE A 43 -2.29 -11.57 -1.74
CA PHE A 43 -2.62 -10.63 -2.81
C PHE A 43 -1.38 -10.15 -3.58
N CYS A 44 -0.30 -9.73 -2.91
CA CYS A 44 0.89 -9.26 -3.63
C CYS A 44 1.50 -10.35 -4.53
N GLN A 45 1.52 -11.60 -4.08
CA GLN A 45 1.97 -12.73 -4.90
C GLN A 45 1.02 -12.98 -6.07
N TRP A 46 -0.29 -12.96 -5.82
CA TRP A 46 -1.31 -13.09 -6.86
C TRP A 46 -1.21 -11.98 -7.90
N PHE A 47 -1.00 -10.74 -7.48
CA PHE A 47 -0.84 -9.60 -8.35
C PHE A 47 0.33 -9.79 -9.33
N VAL A 48 1.49 -10.24 -8.83
CA VAL A 48 2.65 -10.50 -9.69
C VAL A 48 2.36 -11.62 -10.69
N LYS A 49 1.76 -12.72 -10.23
CA LYS A 49 1.39 -13.84 -11.10
C LYS A 49 0.45 -13.38 -12.21
N GLU A 50 -0.65 -12.72 -11.84
CA GLU A 50 -1.69 -12.28 -12.76
C GLU A 50 -1.22 -11.17 -13.71
N ALA A 51 -0.39 -10.24 -13.24
CA ALA A 51 0.19 -9.22 -14.11
C ALA A 51 1.04 -9.82 -15.23
N ILE A 52 1.79 -10.90 -14.94
CA ILE A 52 2.61 -11.59 -15.92
C ILE A 52 1.75 -12.47 -16.84
N SER A 53 0.87 -13.29 -16.28
CA SER A 53 0.04 -14.25 -17.05
C SER A 53 -0.95 -13.54 -17.98
N SER A 54 -1.54 -12.43 -17.55
CA SER A 54 -2.54 -11.71 -18.33
C SER A 54 -1.96 -10.71 -19.33
N TYR A 55 -0.64 -10.48 -19.36
CA TYR A 55 -0.02 -9.43 -20.19
C TYR A 55 -0.35 -9.55 -21.69
N GLN A 56 -0.50 -10.77 -22.23
CA GLN A 56 -0.81 -10.96 -23.65
C GLN A 56 -2.29 -10.80 -23.99
N HIS A 57 -3.20 -11.08 -23.03
CA HIS A 57 -4.64 -11.22 -23.30
C HIS A 57 -5.51 -10.14 -22.64
N ASP A 58 -5.04 -9.48 -21.57
CA ASP A 58 -5.72 -8.35 -20.92
C ASP A 58 -5.14 -7.03 -21.45
N SER A 59 -5.90 -6.37 -22.33
CA SER A 59 -5.48 -5.13 -22.98
C SER A 59 -5.19 -3.99 -21.98
N VAL A 60 -5.88 -3.97 -20.83
CA VAL A 60 -5.66 -2.98 -19.77
C VAL A 60 -4.36 -3.29 -19.03
N MET A 61 -4.13 -4.55 -18.62
CA MET A 61 -2.88 -4.94 -17.96
C MET A 61 -1.67 -4.70 -18.88
N ARG A 62 -1.79 -5.08 -20.17
CA ARG A 62 -0.77 -4.82 -21.19
C ARG A 62 -0.42 -3.33 -21.28
N ARG A 63 -1.43 -2.46 -21.36
CA ARG A 63 -1.25 -1.00 -21.40
C ARG A 63 -0.55 -0.49 -20.13
N LEU A 64 -0.99 -0.95 -18.96
CA LEU A 64 -0.41 -0.56 -17.67
C LEU A 64 1.07 -0.96 -17.60
N LEU A 65 1.44 -2.20 -17.90
CA LEU A 65 2.82 -2.68 -17.86
C LEU A 65 3.73 -2.06 -18.95
N ASN A 66 3.13 -1.55 -20.03
CA ASN A 66 3.84 -0.78 -21.04
C ASN A 66 4.16 0.65 -20.57
N GLN A 67 3.31 1.27 -19.75
CA GLN A 67 3.42 2.68 -19.34
C GLN A 67 3.98 2.87 -17.92
N LEU A 68 3.83 1.88 -17.05
CA LEU A 68 4.21 1.92 -15.64
C LEU A 68 5.20 0.80 -15.29
N ASN A 69 5.95 1.01 -14.22
CA ASN A 69 6.60 -0.04 -13.45
C ASN A 69 5.86 -0.22 -12.13
N PHE A 70 5.57 -1.46 -11.74
CA PHE A 70 5.08 -1.79 -10.42
C PHE A 70 6.25 -2.31 -9.58
N TYR A 71 6.55 -1.66 -8.46
CA TYR A 71 7.44 -2.22 -7.44
C TYR A 71 6.56 -2.88 -6.40
N VAL A 72 6.64 -4.21 -6.30
CA VAL A 72 5.81 -5.01 -5.39
C VAL A 72 6.68 -5.59 -4.30
N MET A 73 6.37 -5.30 -3.04
CA MET A 73 6.99 -5.87 -1.84
C MET A 73 6.00 -6.83 -1.18
N PRO A 74 6.11 -8.16 -1.41
CA PRO A 74 5.08 -9.10 -0.96
C PRO A 74 4.98 -9.25 0.56
N VAL A 75 6.11 -9.12 1.26
CA VAL A 75 6.17 -9.20 2.72
C VAL A 75 7.07 -8.08 3.22
N PHE A 76 6.46 -7.06 3.82
CA PHE A 76 7.16 -5.92 4.40
C PHE A 76 7.85 -6.30 5.71
N ASN A 77 7.10 -6.91 6.63
CA ASN A 77 7.54 -7.34 7.95
C ASN A 77 7.83 -8.84 7.94
N VAL A 78 8.98 -9.22 7.37
CA VAL A 78 9.35 -10.63 7.16
C VAL A 78 9.46 -11.40 8.47
N ASP A 79 10.08 -10.80 9.49
CA ASP A 79 10.29 -11.46 10.79
C ASP A 79 8.99 -11.62 11.56
N GLY A 80 8.12 -10.61 11.53
CA GLY A 80 6.79 -10.71 12.13
C GLY A 80 5.93 -11.76 11.40
N TYR A 81 5.94 -11.74 10.06
CA TYR A 81 5.19 -12.72 9.26
C TYR A 81 5.60 -14.14 9.61
N ASP A 82 6.91 -14.43 9.63
CA ASP A 82 7.44 -15.74 10.07
C ASP A 82 6.98 -16.12 11.48
N PHE A 83 7.08 -15.19 12.42
CA PHE A 83 6.66 -15.42 13.80
C PHE A 83 5.15 -15.73 13.90
N SER A 84 4.34 -15.19 12.99
CA SER A 84 2.92 -15.52 12.91
C SER A 84 2.62 -16.92 12.39
N TRP A 85 3.55 -17.53 11.65
CA TRP A 85 3.46 -18.92 11.24
C TRP A 85 3.96 -19.89 12.29
N THR A 86 5.02 -19.52 13.02
CA THR A 86 5.74 -20.46 13.89
C THR A 86 5.35 -20.38 15.36
N THR A 87 4.85 -19.23 15.83
CA THR A 87 4.75 -18.97 17.27
C THR A 87 3.42 -18.33 17.67
N ASP A 88 3.06 -17.19 17.08
CA ASP A 88 1.85 -16.45 17.48
C ASP A 88 1.13 -15.91 16.24
N ARG A 89 0.07 -16.62 15.85
CA ARG A 89 -0.76 -16.29 14.69
C ARG A 89 -1.30 -14.86 14.68
N PHE A 90 -1.49 -14.26 15.85
CA PHE A 90 -2.05 -12.91 15.98
C PHE A 90 -0.98 -11.83 16.18
N TRP A 91 0.30 -12.18 16.02
CA TRP A 91 1.38 -11.21 16.06
C TRP A 91 1.21 -10.15 14.97
N ARG A 92 1.43 -8.88 15.33
CA ARG A 92 1.21 -7.71 14.45
C ARG A 92 2.52 -7.03 14.08
N LYS A 93 3.33 -6.71 15.10
CA LYS A 93 4.49 -5.80 15.03
C LYS A 93 5.70 -6.41 14.32
N THR A 94 6.76 -5.65 14.14
CA THR A 94 8.10 -6.18 13.79
C THR A 94 8.63 -7.11 14.90
N ARG A 95 9.88 -7.59 14.79
CA ARG A 95 10.54 -8.42 15.83
C ARG A 95 11.78 -7.79 16.44
N SER A 96 11.96 -6.47 16.26
CA SER A 96 13.05 -5.71 16.88
C SER A 96 13.07 -5.89 18.40
N LYS A 97 14.28 -5.96 18.97
CA LYS A 97 14.47 -6.11 20.41
C LYS A 97 14.36 -4.74 21.08
N ASN A 98 13.66 -4.70 22.21
CA ASN A 98 13.79 -3.60 23.15
C ASN A 98 14.74 -4.04 24.28
N HIS A 99 15.74 -3.22 24.61
CA HIS A 99 16.72 -3.56 25.66
C HIS A 99 16.19 -3.32 27.09
N LYS A 100 15.15 -2.49 27.24
CA LYS A 100 14.59 -2.10 28.54
C LYS A 100 13.34 -2.89 28.92
N PHE A 101 12.66 -3.49 27.95
CA PHE A 101 11.41 -4.23 28.16
C PHE A 101 11.50 -5.62 27.54
N HIS A 102 10.82 -6.60 28.12
CA HIS A 102 10.73 -7.96 27.57
C HIS A 102 9.88 -8.04 26.29
N CYS A 103 9.09 -7.00 26.03
CA CYS A 103 8.27 -6.84 24.83
C CYS A 103 9.13 -6.58 23.58
N ARG A 104 8.60 -7.00 22.43
CA ARG A 104 9.30 -6.94 21.15
C ARG A 104 8.46 -6.26 20.08
N GLY A 105 9.16 -5.70 19.11
CA GLY A 105 8.55 -5.17 17.91
C GLY A 105 7.94 -3.79 18.07
N VAL A 106 7.88 -3.11 16.94
CA VAL A 106 7.25 -1.81 16.71
C VAL A 106 6.12 -1.99 15.71
N ASP A 107 5.06 -1.22 15.85
CA ASP A 107 4.05 -1.11 14.79
C ASP A 107 4.67 -0.36 13.61
N ALA A 108 5.00 -1.11 12.54
CA ALA A 108 5.61 -0.56 11.34
C ALA A 108 4.74 0.53 10.67
N ASN A 109 3.42 0.54 10.90
CA ASN A 109 2.51 1.56 10.40
C ASN A 109 2.22 2.69 11.43
N ARG A 110 3.07 2.82 12.46
CA ARG A 110 3.18 3.98 13.36
C ARG A 110 4.59 4.59 13.38
N ASN A 111 5.52 3.98 12.65
CA ASN A 111 6.94 4.31 12.73
C ASN A 111 7.41 5.28 11.64
N TRP A 112 6.53 5.78 10.75
CA TRP A 112 6.96 6.65 9.66
C TRP A 112 7.20 8.09 10.12
N LYS A 113 8.14 8.81 9.46
CA LYS A 113 8.48 10.21 9.78
C LYS A 113 7.42 11.21 9.31
N VAL A 114 6.22 11.12 9.86
CA VAL A 114 5.09 12.02 9.62
C VAL A 114 4.23 12.07 10.87
N LYS A 115 4.20 13.22 11.56
CA LYS A 115 3.47 13.38 12.83
C LYS A 115 3.64 12.15 13.73
N TRP A 116 4.89 11.82 14.04
CA TRP A 116 5.23 10.52 14.61
C TRP A 116 4.89 10.45 16.10
N CYS A 117 4.35 9.31 16.54
CA CYS A 117 4.02 9.00 17.94
C CYS A 117 3.09 10.01 18.63
N ASP A 118 2.21 10.62 17.84
CA ASP A 118 1.09 11.43 18.30
C ASP A 118 -0.17 10.54 18.48
N GLU A 119 -1.36 11.12 18.52
CA GLU A 119 -2.65 10.41 18.64
C GLU A 119 -2.76 9.11 17.79
N GLY A 120 -3.30 8.05 18.40
CA GLY A 120 -3.49 6.75 17.74
C GLY A 120 -2.21 5.90 17.62
N ALA A 121 -1.13 6.29 18.28
CA ALA A 121 0.08 5.49 18.52
C ALA A 121 0.43 5.47 20.02
N SER A 122 1.30 4.54 20.42
CA SER A 122 1.79 4.47 21.81
C SER A 122 3.30 4.61 21.87
N SER A 123 3.81 5.24 22.93
CA SER A 123 5.23 5.26 23.27
C SER A 123 5.65 4.08 24.15
N HIS A 124 4.69 3.27 24.63
CA HIS A 124 4.95 2.12 25.49
C HIS A 124 5.32 0.87 24.67
N PRO A 125 6.52 0.26 24.86
CA PRO A 125 7.00 -0.83 24.00
C PRO A 125 6.16 -2.11 23.95
N CYS A 126 5.32 -2.34 24.96
CA CYS A 126 4.45 -3.50 25.03
C CYS A 126 3.15 -3.33 24.24
N ASP A 127 2.78 -2.12 23.85
CA ASP A 127 1.52 -1.86 23.15
C ASP A 127 1.59 -2.31 21.69
N ASP A 128 0.44 -2.76 21.17
CA ASP A 128 0.29 -3.19 19.77
C ASP A 128 0.53 -2.06 18.76
N THR A 129 0.34 -0.81 19.18
CA THR A 129 0.54 0.42 18.39
C THR A 129 1.82 1.16 18.76
N TYR A 130 2.79 0.47 19.40
CA TYR A 130 4.06 1.07 19.77
C TYR A 130 4.75 1.71 18.56
N CYS A 131 5.05 3.00 18.62
CA CYS A 131 5.57 3.81 17.52
C CYS A 131 7.08 3.65 17.29
N GLY A 132 7.79 2.95 18.18
CA GLY A 132 9.24 2.79 18.17
C GLY A 132 9.96 3.84 19.03
N PRO A 133 11.30 3.76 19.14
CA PRO A 133 12.09 4.74 19.88
C PRO A 133 12.28 6.08 19.15
N PHE A 134 12.14 6.10 17.82
CA PHE A 134 12.21 7.28 16.97
C PHE A 134 11.62 6.96 15.58
N PRO A 135 11.27 7.97 14.75
CA PRO A 135 10.72 7.71 13.42
C PRO A 135 11.73 7.01 12.50
N GLU A 136 11.26 6.03 11.74
CA GLU A 136 12.06 5.15 10.88
C GLU A 136 13.13 4.37 11.66
N SER A 137 12.83 3.98 12.91
CA SER A 137 13.68 3.09 13.72
C SER A 137 13.74 1.68 13.15
N GLU A 138 12.65 1.21 12.56
CA GLU A 138 12.59 -0.14 12.04
C GLU A 138 13.36 -0.23 10.71
N PRO A 139 14.29 -1.20 10.56
CA PRO A 139 15.08 -1.33 9.34
C PRO A 139 14.20 -1.53 8.10
N GLU A 140 13.05 -2.19 8.24
CA GLU A 140 12.05 -2.41 7.20
C GLU A 140 11.47 -1.06 6.71
N VAL A 141 11.01 -0.23 7.65
CA VAL A 141 10.46 1.12 7.37
C VAL A 141 11.54 2.02 6.78
N LYS A 142 12.73 2.03 7.37
CA LYS A 142 13.87 2.83 6.89
C LYS A 142 14.27 2.44 5.47
N ALA A 143 14.25 1.15 5.12
CA ALA A 143 14.59 0.66 3.79
C ALA A 143 13.58 1.16 2.74
N VAL A 144 12.28 1.02 2.99
CA VAL A 144 11.22 1.48 2.07
C VAL A 144 11.21 3.00 1.97
N ALA A 145 11.30 3.71 3.09
CA ALA A 145 11.36 5.18 3.08
C ALA A 145 12.57 5.69 2.28
N LYS A 146 13.75 5.06 2.42
CA LYS A 146 14.95 5.36 1.62
C LYS A 146 14.72 5.10 0.14
N PHE A 147 14.09 3.99 -0.23
CA PHE A 147 13.76 3.67 -1.61
C PHE A 147 12.81 4.72 -2.21
N LEU A 148 11.69 5.00 -1.54
CA LEU A 148 10.67 5.94 -2.02
C LEU A 148 11.21 7.36 -2.14
N ARG A 149 12.04 7.84 -1.19
CA ARG A 149 12.72 9.14 -1.30
C ARG A 149 13.59 9.24 -2.56
N ARG A 150 14.36 8.19 -2.87
CA ARG A 150 15.18 8.12 -4.09
C ARG A 150 14.35 8.10 -5.37
N HIS A 151 13.11 7.61 -5.29
CA HIS A 151 12.22 7.41 -6.44
C HIS A 151 11.06 8.41 -6.50
N ARG A 152 11.05 9.46 -5.66
CA ARG A 152 9.91 10.38 -5.46
C ARG A 152 9.38 11.04 -6.74
N LYS A 153 10.26 11.33 -7.70
CA LYS A 153 9.84 11.92 -8.99
C LYS A 153 9.08 10.93 -9.88
N ARG A 154 9.31 9.62 -9.72
CA ARG A 154 8.79 8.55 -10.56
C ARG A 154 7.59 7.84 -9.96
N VAL A 155 7.59 7.59 -8.66
CA VAL A 155 6.47 6.93 -7.98
C VAL A 155 5.28 7.89 -7.95
N LYS A 156 4.19 7.51 -8.61
CA LYS A 156 2.95 8.30 -8.72
C LYS A 156 1.82 7.74 -7.89
N ALA A 157 1.87 6.46 -7.53
CA ALA A 157 0.98 5.88 -6.55
C ALA A 157 1.73 5.03 -5.52
N TYR A 158 1.23 5.04 -4.29
CA TYR A 158 1.65 4.22 -3.16
C TYR A 158 0.42 3.48 -2.65
N ILE A 159 0.49 2.15 -2.60
CA ILE A 159 -0.61 1.29 -2.18
C ILE A 159 -0.10 0.35 -1.08
N SER A 160 -0.61 0.52 0.14
CA SER A 160 -0.33 -0.36 1.28
C SER A 160 -1.50 -1.33 1.44
N ILE A 161 -1.25 -2.64 1.43
CA ILE A 161 -2.29 -3.66 1.53
C ILE A 161 -2.32 -4.23 2.95
N HIS A 162 -3.47 -4.04 3.59
CA HIS A 162 -3.80 -4.48 4.94
C HIS A 162 -5.08 -5.33 4.95
N ALA A 163 -5.43 -5.85 6.11
CA ALA A 163 -6.72 -6.43 6.40
C ALA A 163 -7.04 -6.25 7.88
N TYR A 164 -8.29 -6.25 8.32
CA TYR A 164 -9.53 -6.42 7.56
C TYR A 164 -10.44 -5.22 7.84
N ALA A 165 -11.39 -4.95 6.96
CA ALA A 165 -12.56 -4.09 7.20
C ALA A 165 -13.36 -3.80 5.91
N GLN A 166 -12.86 -4.20 4.74
CA GLN A 166 -13.38 -3.78 3.43
C GLN A 166 -13.40 -2.25 3.29
N MET A 167 -12.23 -1.63 3.41
CA MET A 167 -12.06 -0.19 3.24
C MET A 167 -10.96 0.16 2.23
N LEU A 168 -11.13 1.26 1.51
CA LEU A 168 -10.08 1.93 0.74
C LEU A 168 -9.83 3.30 1.33
N LEU A 169 -8.77 3.40 2.12
CA LEU A 169 -8.40 4.59 2.86
C LEU A 169 -7.42 5.42 2.05
N TYR A 170 -7.50 6.73 2.19
CA TYR A 170 -6.48 7.66 1.74
C TYR A 170 -6.12 8.64 2.86
N PRO A 171 -5.02 9.41 2.74
CA PRO A 171 -4.67 10.43 3.71
C PRO A 171 -5.83 11.41 4.00
N TYR A 172 -5.82 12.14 5.10
CA TYR A 172 -4.88 11.99 6.21
C TYR A 172 -5.42 11.00 7.23
N SER A 173 -4.49 10.31 7.90
CA SER A 173 -4.76 9.49 9.09
C SER A 173 -4.59 10.33 10.35
N TYR A 174 -3.57 11.19 10.40
CA TYR A 174 -3.24 11.97 11.61
C TYR A 174 -4.07 13.25 11.81
N LYS A 175 -4.95 13.62 10.87
CA LYS A 175 -5.77 14.84 10.97
C LYS A 175 -6.98 14.81 10.06
N TYR A 176 -7.97 15.64 10.39
CA TYR A 176 -9.11 15.94 9.51
C TYR A 176 -8.71 16.99 8.46
N SER A 177 -8.90 16.68 7.17
CA SER A 177 -8.62 17.62 6.09
C SER A 177 -9.31 17.22 4.79
N LEU A 178 -9.64 18.22 3.96
CA LEU A 178 -10.13 18.00 2.61
C LEU A 178 -9.00 17.57 1.67
N HIS A 179 -9.35 16.80 0.64
CA HIS A 179 -8.42 16.26 -0.34
C HIS A 179 -8.77 16.71 -1.75
N ARG A 180 -7.78 16.65 -2.65
CA ARG A 180 -7.99 16.98 -4.06
C ARG A 180 -9.03 16.03 -4.67
N SER A 181 -9.93 16.59 -5.49
CA SER A 181 -10.96 15.82 -6.19
C SER A 181 -10.40 14.60 -6.93
N ALA A 182 -9.21 14.73 -7.55
CA ALA A 182 -8.56 13.63 -8.25
C ALA A 182 -8.24 12.40 -7.37
N LEU A 183 -7.88 12.58 -6.09
CA LEU A 183 -7.61 11.47 -5.17
C LEU A 183 -8.93 10.78 -4.78
N ILE A 184 -9.96 11.58 -4.49
CA ILE A 184 -11.31 11.11 -4.13
C ILE A 184 -11.93 10.33 -5.30
N SER A 185 -11.87 10.87 -6.53
CA SER A 185 -12.35 10.18 -7.73
C SER A 185 -11.59 8.90 -8.01
N ALA A 186 -10.27 8.85 -7.75
CA ALA A 186 -9.50 7.63 -7.90
C ALA A 186 -9.93 6.54 -6.90
N ALA A 187 -10.22 6.91 -5.63
CA ALA A 187 -10.77 5.97 -4.65
C ALA A 187 -12.16 5.46 -5.05
N HIS A 188 -13.05 6.36 -5.44
CA HIS A 188 -14.40 5.99 -5.91
C HIS A 188 -14.32 5.00 -7.08
N ASN A 189 -13.55 5.33 -8.13
CA ASN A 189 -13.40 4.48 -9.31
C ASN A 189 -12.80 3.10 -8.95
N ALA A 190 -11.91 3.06 -7.96
CA ALA A 190 -11.32 1.83 -7.48
C ALA A 190 -12.32 0.93 -6.76
N VAL A 191 -13.14 1.47 -5.85
CA VAL A 191 -14.17 0.67 -5.17
C VAL A 191 -15.31 0.25 -6.11
N THR A 192 -15.65 1.07 -7.11
CA THR A 192 -16.61 0.67 -8.16
C THR A 192 -16.06 -0.49 -9.00
N ALA A 193 -14.79 -0.43 -9.39
CA ALA A 193 -14.14 -1.50 -10.13
C ALA A 193 -14.04 -2.79 -9.30
N LEU A 194 -13.75 -2.67 -7.99
CA LEU A 194 -13.76 -3.79 -7.04
C LEU A 194 -15.15 -4.43 -6.97
N TYR A 195 -16.17 -3.62 -6.73
CA TYR A 195 -17.57 -4.05 -6.63
C TYR A 195 -18.02 -4.83 -7.88
N SER A 196 -17.57 -4.43 -9.08
CA SER A 196 -17.92 -5.12 -10.34
C SER A 196 -17.49 -6.59 -10.42
N ALA A 197 -16.58 -7.06 -9.56
CA ALA A 197 -16.12 -8.45 -9.59
C ALA A 197 -17.17 -9.41 -9.00
N TYR A 198 -17.66 -9.08 -7.79
CA TYR A 198 -18.46 -9.98 -6.96
C TYR A 198 -19.53 -9.26 -6.10
N GLY A 199 -19.75 -7.96 -6.30
CA GLY A 199 -20.72 -7.18 -5.52
C GLY A 199 -20.28 -6.83 -4.10
N VAL A 200 -18.99 -6.97 -3.76
CA VAL A 200 -18.49 -6.65 -2.41
C VAL A 200 -18.30 -5.16 -2.23
N ARG A 201 -18.94 -4.60 -1.20
CA ARG A 201 -18.95 -3.17 -0.92
C ARG A 201 -17.76 -2.80 -0.03
N TYR A 202 -16.90 -1.93 -0.54
CA TYR A 202 -15.85 -1.30 0.25
C TYR A 202 -16.25 0.14 0.59
N ARG A 203 -16.06 0.54 1.85
CA ARG A 203 -16.10 1.97 2.23
C ARG A 203 -14.84 2.65 1.72
N TYR A 204 -14.89 3.94 1.43
CA TYR A 204 -13.70 4.71 1.07
C TYR A 204 -13.76 6.12 1.62
N GLY A 205 -12.61 6.69 1.96
CA GLY A 205 -12.54 8.02 2.57
C GLY A 205 -11.18 8.32 3.20
N PRO A 206 -11.02 9.51 3.79
CA PRO A 206 -9.87 9.80 4.63
C PRO A 206 -9.77 8.79 5.77
N ALA A 207 -8.56 8.30 6.06
CA ALA A 207 -8.34 7.31 7.11
C ALA A 207 -8.85 7.79 8.49
N SER A 208 -8.66 9.07 8.81
CA SER A 208 -9.08 9.66 10.08
C SER A 208 -10.59 9.60 10.34
N THR A 209 -11.42 9.75 9.29
CA THR A 209 -12.89 9.74 9.41
C THR A 209 -13.52 8.39 9.09
N THR A 210 -12.85 7.58 8.28
CA THR A 210 -13.41 6.30 7.81
C THR A 210 -13.09 5.16 8.76
N LEU A 211 -11.89 5.22 9.37
CA LEU A 211 -11.37 4.22 10.29
C LEU A 211 -11.18 4.83 11.69
N TYR A 212 -10.07 5.54 11.93
CA TYR A 212 -9.80 6.32 13.16
C TYR A 212 -8.54 7.19 12.97
N VAL A 213 -8.34 8.18 13.84
CA VAL A 213 -7.14 9.04 13.84
C VAL A 213 -5.91 8.23 14.23
N SER A 214 -4.87 8.28 13.40
CA SER A 214 -3.59 7.63 13.71
C SER A 214 -2.39 8.37 13.15
N SER A 215 -1.32 8.34 13.93
CA SER A 215 -0.08 9.05 13.66
C SER A 215 0.98 8.11 13.05
N GLY A 216 1.96 8.65 12.32
CA GLY A 216 3.08 7.85 11.79
C GLY A 216 2.74 6.79 10.73
N SER A 217 1.65 6.95 9.97
CA SER A 217 1.24 5.98 8.93
C SER A 217 2.01 6.13 7.61
N SER A 218 2.13 5.03 6.86
CA SER A 218 2.85 4.99 5.58
C SER A 218 2.20 5.84 4.49
N ILE A 219 0.87 5.82 4.39
CA ILE A 219 0.12 6.57 3.38
C ILE A 219 0.24 8.09 3.58
N ASP A 220 0.22 8.55 4.83
CA ASP A 220 0.41 9.96 5.16
C ASP A 220 1.83 10.40 4.83
N TRP A 221 2.81 9.56 5.12
CA TRP A 221 4.21 9.83 4.80
C TRP A 221 4.41 9.89 3.29
N ALA A 222 3.87 8.94 2.53
CA ALA A 222 3.98 8.89 1.08
C ALA A 222 3.38 10.15 0.44
N TYR A 223 2.19 10.55 0.88
CA TYR A 223 1.49 11.74 0.37
C TYR A 223 2.22 13.04 0.73
N ARG A 224 2.68 13.18 1.97
CA ARG A 224 3.50 14.33 2.40
C ARG A 224 4.84 14.43 1.66
N ASN A 225 5.37 13.30 1.18
CA ASN A 225 6.59 13.24 0.37
C ASN A 225 6.33 13.37 -1.14
N GLY A 226 5.12 13.77 -1.54
CA GLY A 226 4.81 14.18 -2.92
C GLY A 226 4.30 13.06 -3.82
N ILE A 227 3.91 11.89 -3.28
CA ILE A 227 3.22 10.85 -4.05
C ILE A 227 1.72 11.20 -4.08
N PRO A 228 1.15 11.59 -5.24
CA PRO A 228 -0.19 12.20 -5.28
C PRO A 228 -1.34 11.21 -5.05
N TYR A 229 -1.11 9.90 -5.24
CA TYR A 229 -2.10 8.85 -5.06
C TYR A 229 -1.61 7.86 -3.99
N ALA A 230 -1.90 8.13 -2.72
CA ALA A 230 -1.54 7.24 -1.62
C ALA A 230 -2.80 6.59 -1.04
N PHE A 231 -2.81 5.26 -0.98
CA PHE A 231 -3.96 4.48 -0.54
C PHE A 231 -3.55 3.34 0.38
N ALA A 232 -4.40 3.03 1.35
CA ALA A 232 -4.35 1.80 2.13
C ALA A 232 -5.62 0.99 1.88
N PHE A 233 -5.48 -0.28 1.51
CA PHE A 233 -6.60 -1.21 1.46
C PHE A 233 -6.71 -1.93 2.79
N GLU A 234 -7.90 -1.98 3.37
CA GLU A 234 -8.28 -2.96 4.38
C GLU A 234 -9.12 -4.01 3.66
N LEU A 235 -8.53 -5.16 3.33
CA LEU A 235 -9.20 -6.20 2.53
C LEU A 235 -10.32 -6.91 3.30
N ARG A 236 -10.87 -7.98 2.72
CA ARG A 236 -11.89 -8.80 3.35
C ARG A 236 -11.42 -9.37 4.69
N ASP A 237 -12.32 -9.66 5.62
CA ASP A 237 -13.77 -9.40 5.57
C ASP A 237 -14.15 -8.22 6.49
N THR A 238 -15.35 -8.22 7.06
CA THR A 238 -15.82 -7.21 8.01
C THR A 238 -15.77 -7.69 9.47
N GLY A 239 -15.06 -8.78 9.74
CA GLY A 239 -14.83 -9.31 11.09
C GLY A 239 -15.44 -10.68 11.38
N HIS A 240 -16.02 -11.37 10.40
CA HIS A 240 -16.53 -12.74 10.62
C HIS A 240 -15.38 -13.72 10.80
N PHE A 241 -14.41 -13.69 9.88
CA PHE A 241 -13.13 -14.38 9.99
C PHE A 241 -12.00 -13.44 10.42
N GLY A 242 -12.12 -12.15 10.09
CA GLY A 242 -11.10 -11.16 10.37
C GLY A 242 -9.74 -11.55 9.78
N PHE A 243 -8.74 -11.71 10.64
CA PHE A 243 -7.39 -12.10 10.20
C PHE A 243 -7.26 -13.57 9.78
N LEU A 244 -8.25 -14.42 10.07
CA LEU A 244 -8.27 -15.86 9.76
C LEU A 244 -9.09 -16.17 8.49
N LEU A 245 -9.06 -15.26 7.50
CA LEU A 245 -9.81 -15.41 6.25
C LEU A 245 -9.48 -16.76 5.56
N PRO A 246 -10.49 -17.62 5.27
CA PRO A 246 -10.28 -18.93 4.66
C PRO A 246 -9.58 -18.87 3.30
N GLU A 247 -8.81 -19.91 2.99
CA GLU A 247 -8.09 -20.02 1.70
C GLU A 247 -9.01 -19.95 0.48
N SER A 248 -10.24 -20.46 0.60
CA SER A 248 -11.26 -20.38 -0.45
C SER A 248 -11.65 -18.94 -0.82
N LEU A 249 -11.43 -17.98 0.07
CA LEU A 249 -11.68 -16.56 -0.19
C LEU A 249 -10.46 -15.80 -0.72
N ILE A 250 -9.27 -16.42 -0.78
CA ILE A 250 -8.07 -15.77 -1.33
C ILE A 250 -8.30 -15.36 -2.78
N ASN A 251 -8.75 -16.27 -3.64
CA ASN A 251 -8.95 -15.96 -5.07
C ASN A 251 -10.00 -14.85 -5.28
N PRO A 252 -11.22 -14.93 -4.70
CA PRO A 252 -12.20 -13.84 -4.81
C PRO A 252 -11.66 -12.49 -4.33
N THR A 253 -11.01 -12.45 -3.16
CA THR A 253 -10.44 -11.20 -2.62
C THR A 253 -9.33 -10.66 -3.50
N CYS A 254 -8.46 -11.50 -4.04
CA CYS A 254 -7.38 -11.02 -4.91
C CYS A 254 -7.89 -10.54 -6.27
N THR A 255 -8.92 -11.19 -6.82
CA THR A 255 -9.54 -10.82 -8.10
C THR A 255 -10.25 -9.47 -8.03
N GLU A 256 -11.03 -9.21 -6.98
CA GLU A 256 -11.68 -7.89 -6.80
C GLU A 256 -10.66 -6.77 -6.53
N THR A 257 -9.63 -7.07 -5.71
CA THR A 257 -8.57 -6.10 -5.38
C THR A 257 -7.73 -5.74 -6.62
N MET A 258 -7.46 -6.71 -7.50
CA MET A 258 -6.78 -6.46 -8.78
C MET A 258 -7.52 -5.42 -9.63
N ARG A 259 -8.85 -5.46 -9.68
CA ARG A 259 -9.64 -4.47 -10.43
C ARG A 259 -9.47 -3.06 -9.86
N ALA A 260 -9.50 -2.95 -8.52
CA ALA A 260 -9.28 -1.69 -7.83
C ALA A 260 -7.86 -1.12 -8.11
N VAL A 261 -6.83 -1.96 -8.01
CA VAL A 261 -5.44 -1.56 -8.27
C VAL A 261 -5.24 -1.13 -9.72
N LYS A 262 -5.83 -1.84 -10.70
CA LYS A 262 -5.80 -1.42 -12.11
C LYS A 262 -6.47 -0.06 -12.31
N ALA A 263 -7.59 0.21 -11.63
CA ALA A 263 -8.28 1.49 -11.70
C ALA A 263 -7.44 2.63 -11.13
N ILE A 264 -6.79 2.44 -9.96
CA ILE A 264 -5.85 3.41 -9.39
C ILE A 264 -4.69 3.66 -10.36
N ALA A 265 -4.06 2.59 -10.87
CA ALA A 265 -2.94 2.69 -11.78
C ALA A 265 -3.30 3.45 -13.07
N ASN A 266 -4.51 3.24 -13.62
CA ASN A 266 -4.98 3.95 -14.81
C ASN A 266 -5.09 5.47 -14.56
N ASN A 267 -5.52 5.90 -13.37
CA ASN A 267 -5.58 7.33 -13.01
C ASN A 267 -4.20 8.00 -12.96
N THR A 268 -3.14 7.26 -12.61
CA THR A 268 -1.76 7.81 -12.57
C THR A 268 -1.21 8.21 -13.95
N ASN A 269 -1.75 7.62 -15.02
CA ASN A 269 -1.39 7.91 -16.41
C ASN A 269 -2.15 9.10 -17.00
N LEU A 270 -3.37 9.38 -16.52
CA LEU A 270 -4.24 10.43 -17.07
C LEU A 270 -3.70 11.86 -16.83
N ASN A 271 -2.92 12.09 -15.78
CA ASN A 271 -2.34 13.41 -15.52
C ASN A 271 -1.24 13.84 -16.51
N SER A 272 -0.74 12.93 -17.36
CA SER A 272 0.15 13.31 -18.48
C SER A 272 -0.62 13.66 -19.75
N LEU A 273 -1.78 13.02 -19.98
CA LEU A 273 -2.60 13.23 -21.18
C LEU A 273 -3.59 14.39 -21.02
N SER A 274 -4.09 14.65 -19.81
CA SER A 274 -5.01 15.76 -19.53
C SER A 274 -4.35 17.13 -19.71
N LEU A 275 -3.06 17.27 -19.37
CA LEU A 275 -2.33 18.52 -19.62
C LEU A 275 -2.13 18.76 -21.13
N TYR A 276 -1.85 17.69 -21.89
CA TYR A 276 -1.66 17.77 -23.33
C TYR A 276 -2.98 18.02 -24.07
N MET A 277 -4.08 17.36 -23.68
CA MET A 277 -5.40 17.58 -24.26
C MET A 277 -5.96 18.96 -23.91
N ARG A 278 -5.81 19.44 -22.67
CA ARG A 278 -6.24 20.81 -22.30
C ARG A 278 -5.45 21.89 -23.03
N LEU A 279 -4.15 21.69 -23.25
CA LEU A 279 -3.33 22.62 -24.04
C LEU A 279 -3.71 22.57 -25.53
N SER A 280 -3.95 21.39 -26.12
CA SER A 280 -4.36 21.31 -27.53
C SER A 280 -5.73 21.93 -27.80
N THR A 281 -6.68 21.85 -26.85
CA THR A 281 -7.98 22.52 -26.98
C THR A 281 -7.87 24.04 -26.78
N LEU A 282 -6.96 24.51 -25.93
CA LEU A 282 -6.67 25.94 -25.76
C LEU A 282 -5.96 26.54 -26.99
N PHE A 283 -5.03 25.82 -27.62
CA PHE A 283 -4.38 26.29 -28.86
C PHE A 283 -5.34 26.32 -30.05
N SER A 284 -6.30 25.37 -30.17
CA SER A 284 -7.30 25.41 -31.25
C SER A 284 -8.32 26.56 -31.13
N LEU A 285 -8.38 27.23 -29.97
CA LEU A 285 -9.25 28.39 -29.73
C LEU A 285 -8.57 29.73 -30.01
N PHE A 286 -7.23 29.77 -30.15
CA PHE A 286 -6.47 31.00 -30.45
C PHE A 286 -6.04 31.14 -31.93
N ASP A 287 -6.16 30.08 -32.74
CA ASP A 287 -5.89 30.12 -34.19
C ASP A 287 -7.14 30.45 -35.05
N LYS A 288 -8.21 30.97 -34.44
CA LYS A 288 -9.46 31.36 -35.13
C LYS A 288 -9.93 32.78 -34.85
N THR A 289 -9.01 33.69 -34.57
CA THR A 289 -9.27 35.14 -34.53
C THR A 289 -8.24 35.89 -35.33
#